data_AF-A0A9P1N7L4-F1
#
_entry.id   AF-A0A9P1N7L4-F1
#
_cell.length_a   1.000
_cell.length_b   1.000
_cell.length_c   1.000
_cell.angle_alpha   90.00
_cell.angle_beta   90.00
_cell.angle_gamma   90.00
#
_symmetry.space_group_name_H-M   'P 1'
#
loop_
_entity.id
_entity.type
_entity.pdbx_description
1 polymer ?
#
loop_
_entity_poly.entity_id
_entity_poly.type
_entity_poly.pdbx_seq_one_letter_code
_entity_poly.pdbx_strand_id
1 'polypeptide(L)'
;MLAYALYSMFYSFVEILTQPITHTKGSGFILYVDSFLKYEFEIGVILAVLFCGSFAFCISLLAVHFLYRYIVICKPNNAQDLEGNKIFKLFIPPVVLSTIWFLASFICLTPSEYKTEYMRDQVMQLYNDDTRLLAYIEVLYFFEDENGKKTINIGDWIAGLGICVQIMSLCLFTIIYCGFKTYQKMNNSELTSSMSKNTRNLNRQLFRTLIIQTLFPVCTMFIPVGLLIVLPVFSIELGSFSNAPSMYAGMYPAIDAIIVILMINDFRNVLFCRKRKVVRGQLSTIGSNNDS
;
A
#
# COMPACT_ATOMS: atom_id res chain seq x y z
N MET A 1 -13.62 2.44 -0.34
CA MET A 1 -13.98 1.89 0.98
C MET A 1 -14.21 0.39 0.92
N LEU A 2 -15.22 -0.14 0.21
CA LEU A 2 -15.42 -1.60 0.13
C LEU A 2 -14.18 -2.36 -0.39
N ALA A 3 -13.57 -1.89 -1.48
CA ALA A 3 -12.36 -2.51 -2.02
C ALA A 3 -11.18 -2.54 -1.02
N TYR A 4 -11.05 -1.51 -0.16
CA TYR A 4 -10.05 -1.49 0.90
C TYR A 4 -10.36 -2.49 2.00
N ALA A 5 -11.63 -2.63 2.40
CA ALA A 5 -12.01 -3.61 3.40
C ALA A 5 -11.72 -5.04 2.93
N LEU A 6 -12.06 -5.35 1.67
CA LEU A 6 -11.76 -6.65 1.04
C LEU A 6 -10.25 -6.89 0.97
N TYR A 7 -9.50 -5.89 0.52
CA TYR A 7 -8.04 -5.95 0.51
C TYR A 7 -7.47 -6.17 1.92
N SER A 8 -7.90 -5.41 2.93
CA SER A 8 -7.40 -5.52 4.30
C SER A 8 -7.65 -6.91 4.88
N MET A 9 -8.82 -7.52 4.63
CA MET A 9 -9.09 -8.90 5.06
C MET A 9 -8.15 -9.91 4.38
N PHE A 10 -7.98 -9.78 3.06
CA PHE A 10 -7.05 -10.63 2.31
C PHE A 10 -5.60 -10.44 2.79
N TYR A 11 -5.18 -9.20 2.98
CA TYR A 11 -3.85 -8.84 3.43
C TYR A 11 -3.56 -9.38 4.83
N SER A 12 -4.50 -9.23 5.78
CA SER A 12 -4.36 -9.80 7.12
C SER A 12 -4.24 -11.32 7.09
N PHE A 13 -4.94 -12.00 6.18
CA PHE A 13 -4.78 -13.45 6.02
C PHE A 13 -3.37 -13.82 5.53
N VAL A 14 -2.87 -13.11 4.50
CA VAL A 14 -1.50 -13.32 4.01
C VAL A 14 -0.47 -13.00 5.09
N GLU A 15 -0.64 -11.91 5.83
CA GLU A 15 0.28 -11.51 6.90
C GLU A 15 0.34 -12.54 8.04
N ILE A 16 -0.81 -13.08 8.48
CA ILE A 16 -0.86 -14.15 9.49
C ILE A 16 -0.17 -15.43 9.00
N LEU A 17 -0.33 -15.77 7.71
CA LEU A 17 0.31 -16.96 7.15
C LEU A 17 1.81 -16.77 6.90
N THR A 18 2.27 -15.54 6.68
CA THR A 18 3.67 -15.26 6.38
C THR A 18 4.47 -14.94 7.66
N GLN A 19 3.90 -14.19 8.60
CA GLN A 19 4.61 -13.58 9.75
C GLN A 19 6.02 -13.10 9.35
N PRO A 20 6.12 -12.14 8.41
CA PRO A 20 7.37 -11.87 7.70
C PRO A 20 8.42 -11.26 8.64
N ILE A 21 9.58 -11.91 8.73
CA ILE A 21 10.77 -11.35 9.38
C ILE A 21 11.72 -10.88 8.29
N THR A 22 12.28 -9.69 8.51
CA THR A 22 13.06 -8.97 7.52
C THR A 22 14.41 -8.55 8.09
N HIS A 23 15.49 -8.86 7.38
CA HIS A 23 16.86 -8.59 7.82
C HIS A 23 17.74 -8.05 6.70
N THR A 24 18.66 -7.14 7.01
CA THR A 24 19.63 -6.59 6.04
C THR A 24 21.05 -6.99 6.43
N LYS A 25 21.84 -7.48 5.47
CA LYS A 25 23.27 -7.79 5.65
C LYS A 25 23.99 -7.33 4.39
N GLY A 26 25.02 -6.51 4.53
CA GLY A 26 25.83 -5.97 3.44
C GLY A 26 24.98 -5.53 2.25
N SER A 27 25.15 -6.22 1.11
CA SER A 27 24.47 -5.95 -0.15
C SER A 27 23.14 -6.66 -0.35
N GLY A 28 22.63 -7.31 0.69
CA GLY A 28 21.41 -8.09 0.66
C GLY A 28 20.36 -7.71 1.70
N PHE A 29 19.13 -8.08 1.38
CA PHE A 29 17.97 -8.00 2.25
C PHE A 29 17.14 -9.28 2.10
N ILE A 30 16.86 -9.94 3.23
CA ILE A 30 16.07 -11.16 3.30
C ILE A 30 14.71 -10.87 3.93
N LEU A 31 13.68 -11.53 3.41
CA LEU A 31 12.35 -11.66 4.02
C LEU A 31 12.05 -13.15 4.12
N TYR A 32 11.96 -13.68 5.33
CA TYR A 32 11.61 -15.09 5.56
C TYR A 32 10.28 -15.24 6.31
N VAL A 33 9.63 -16.37 6.07
CA VAL A 33 8.37 -16.76 6.71
C VAL A 33 8.68 -17.31 8.09
N ASP A 34 8.12 -16.71 9.16
CA ASP A 34 8.30 -17.20 10.54
C ASP A 34 7.03 -17.83 11.14
N SER A 35 6.02 -18.07 10.30
CA SER A 35 4.80 -18.73 10.74
C SER A 35 4.99 -20.23 10.94
N PHE A 36 3.90 -20.94 11.29
CA PHE A 36 3.87 -22.41 11.31
C PHE A 36 4.20 -23.06 9.94
N LEU A 37 4.26 -22.27 8.86
CA LEU A 37 4.65 -22.70 7.52
C LEU A 37 6.13 -22.46 7.20
N LYS A 38 6.96 -22.03 8.18
CA LYS A 38 8.35 -21.64 7.93
C LYS A 38 9.23 -22.74 7.33
N TYR A 39 8.93 -24.01 7.61
CA TYR A 39 9.65 -25.18 7.08
C TYR A 39 8.99 -25.78 5.83
N GLU A 40 7.81 -25.29 5.43
CA GLU A 40 7.13 -25.70 4.22
C GLU A 40 7.65 -24.86 3.04
N PHE A 41 8.83 -25.22 2.54
CA PHE A 41 9.61 -24.40 1.61
C PHE A 41 8.79 -23.84 0.42
N GLU A 42 8.10 -24.71 -0.33
CA GLU A 42 7.35 -24.28 -1.52
C GLU A 42 6.21 -23.32 -1.17
N ILE A 43 5.42 -23.67 -0.14
CA ILE A 43 4.26 -22.89 0.28
C ILE A 43 4.73 -21.55 0.87
N GLY A 44 5.75 -21.56 1.72
CA GLY A 44 6.27 -20.37 2.35
C GLY A 44 6.89 -19.39 1.35
N VAL A 45 7.60 -19.88 0.32
CA VAL A 45 8.13 -19.02 -0.74
C VAL A 45 6.99 -18.35 -1.51
N ILE A 46 5.94 -19.11 -1.86
CA ILE A 46 4.75 -18.53 -2.51
C ILE A 46 4.09 -17.48 -1.62
N LEU A 47 3.98 -17.72 -0.31
CA LEU A 47 3.42 -16.78 0.66
C LEU A 47 4.27 -15.51 0.81
N ALA A 48 5.59 -15.62 0.83
CA ALA A 48 6.51 -14.47 0.89
C ALA A 48 6.38 -13.59 -0.37
N VAL A 49 6.32 -14.20 -1.55
CA VAL A 49 6.10 -13.48 -2.81
C VAL A 49 4.69 -12.89 -2.87
N LEU A 50 3.67 -13.61 -2.39
CA LEU A 50 2.29 -13.11 -2.30
C LEU A 50 2.19 -11.91 -1.37
N PHE A 51 2.92 -11.92 -0.25
CA PHE A 51 3.04 -10.78 0.65
C PHE A 51 3.61 -9.56 -0.08
N CYS A 52 4.69 -9.70 -0.86
CA CYS A 52 5.23 -8.62 -1.70
C CYS A 52 4.23 -8.13 -2.76
N GLY A 53 3.54 -9.04 -3.45
CA GLY A 53 2.50 -8.67 -4.42
C GLY A 53 1.35 -7.90 -3.76
N SER A 54 0.89 -8.35 -2.59
CA SER A 54 -0.17 -7.69 -1.83
C SER A 54 0.21 -6.27 -1.40
N PHE A 55 1.49 -6.04 -1.08
CA PHE A 55 2.03 -4.71 -0.78
C PHE A 55 1.95 -3.78 -2.00
N ALA A 56 2.33 -4.29 -3.19
CA ALA A 56 2.18 -3.56 -4.45
C ALA A 56 0.71 -3.22 -4.77
N PHE A 57 -0.19 -4.15 -4.50
CA PHE A 57 -1.63 -3.94 -4.64
C PHE A 57 -2.13 -2.84 -3.68
N CYS A 58 -1.63 -2.79 -2.44
CA CYS A 58 -1.97 -1.76 -1.46
C CYS A 58 -1.67 -0.35 -1.96
N ILE A 59 -0.42 -0.11 -2.37
CA ILE A 59 0.05 1.23 -2.75
C ILE A 59 -0.58 1.69 -4.06
N SER A 60 -0.82 0.76 -4.98
CA SER A 60 -1.51 1.05 -6.24
C SER A 60 -3.01 1.30 -6.04
N LEU A 61 -3.68 0.61 -5.11
CA LEU A 61 -5.04 0.96 -4.68
C LEU A 61 -5.09 2.37 -4.08
N LEU A 62 -4.07 2.81 -3.33
CA LEU A 62 -3.96 4.17 -2.79
C LEU A 62 -3.85 5.18 -3.92
N ALA A 63 -2.95 4.94 -4.87
CA ALA A 63 -2.82 5.77 -6.06
C ALA A 63 -4.13 5.89 -6.85
N VAL A 64 -4.84 4.78 -7.08
CA VAL A 64 -6.14 4.77 -7.77
C VAL A 64 -7.20 5.55 -7.00
N HIS A 65 -7.21 5.48 -5.66
CA HIS A 65 -8.19 6.23 -4.87
C HIS A 65 -7.96 7.74 -4.97
N PHE A 66 -6.71 8.22 -5.00
CA PHE A 66 -6.40 9.62 -5.31
C PHE A 66 -6.72 9.99 -6.75
N LEU A 67 -6.43 9.11 -7.72
CA LEU A 67 -6.77 9.33 -9.12
C LEU A 67 -8.28 9.47 -9.33
N TYR A 68 -9.07 8.58 -8.74
CA TYR A 68 -10.53 8.64 -8.76
C TYR A 68 -11.03 9.98 -8.23
N ARG A 69 -10.52 10.42 -7.07
CA ARG A 69 -10.87 11.72 -6.48
C ARG A 69 -10.51 12.88 -7.39
N TYR A 70 -9.33 12.84 -7.98
CA TYR A 70 -8.89 13.84 -8.93
C TYR A 70 -9.82 13.91 -10.15
N ILE A 71 -10.21 12.77 -10.73
CA ILE A 71 -11.12 12.77 -11.88
C ILE A 71 -12.49 13.35 -11.49
N VAL A 72 -13.09 12.88 -10.39
CA VAL A 72 -14.42 13.33 -9.95
C VAL A 72 -14.45 14.84 -9.64
N ILE A 73 -13.39 15.39 -9.04
CA ILE A 73 -13.37 16.79 -8.58
C ILE A 73 -12.83 17.74 -9.66
N CYS A 74 -11.78 17.35 -10.37
CA CYS A 74 -11.09 18.22 -11.32
C CYS A 74 -11.52 18.03 -12.77
N LYS A 75 -12.12 16.89 -13.12
CA LYS A 75 -12.54 16.55 -14.50
C LYS A 75 -13.96 15.97 -14.53
N PRO A 76 -15.00 16.76 -14.21
CA PRO A 76 -16.38 16.27 -14.13
C PRO A 76 -16.90 15.65 -15.44
N ASN A 77 -16.46 16.13 -16.61
CA ASN A 77 -16.83 15.53 -17.90
C ASN A 77 -16.31 14.09 -18.05
N ASN A 78 -15.12 13.81 -17.53
CA ASN A 78 -14.54 12.46 -17.52
C ASN A 78 -15.08 11.60 -16.37
N ALA A 79 -15.75 12.21 -15.38
CA ALA A 79 -16.36 11.47 -14.28
C ALA A 79 -17.58 10.66 -14.74
N GLN A 80 -18.26 11.09 -15.81
CA GLN A 80 -19.33 10.32 -16.46
C GLN A 80 -18.84 8.97 -17.02
N ASP A 81 -17.56 8.89 -17.42
CA ASP A 81 -16.94 7.63 -17.84
C ASP A 81 -16.63 6.67 -16.69
N LEU A 82 -16.77 7.12 -15.44
CA LEU A 82 -16.57 6.33 -14.22
C LEU A 82 -17.89 5.86 -13.58
N GLU A 83 -19.02 6.07 -14.23
CA GLU A 83 -20.33 5.63 -13.74
C GLU A 83 -20.60 4.14 -14.03
N GLY A 84 -21.35 3.50 -13.13
CA GLY A 84 -21.76 2.09 -13.22
C GLY A 84 -20.57 1.13 -13.24
N ASN A 85 -20.64 0.11 -14.11
CA ASN A 85 -19.62 -0.95 -14.19
C ASN A 85 -18.27 -0.48 -14.75
N LYS A 86 -18.17 0.74 -15.31
CA LYS A 86 -16.90 1.26 -15.84
C LYS A 86 -15.89 1.57 -14.72
N ILE A 87 -16.35 1.75 -13.48
CA ILE A 87 -15.46 1.94 -12.32
C ILE A 87 -14.51 0.75 -12.11
N PHE A 88 -14.89 -0.45 -12.55
CA PHE A 88 -14.05 -1.65 -12.45
C PHE A 88 -12.74 -1.52 -13.25
N LYS A 89 -12.70 -0.67 -14.29
CA LYS A 89 -11.47 -0.41 -15.06
C LYS A 89 -10.37 0.22 -14.21
N LEU A 90 -10.71 0.93 -13.14
CA LEU A 90 -9.74 1.52 -12.22
C LEU A 90 -8.98 0.46 -11.39
N PHE A 91 -9.48 -0.77 -11.29
CA PHE A 91 -8.81 -1.86 -10.59
C PHE A 91 -7.81 -2.63 -11.47
N ILE A 92 -7.83 -2.40 -12.78
CA ILE A 92 -6.88 -3.06 -13.70
C ILE A 92 -5.43 -2.69 -13.36
N PRO A 93 -5.04 -1.40 -13.19
CA PRO A 93 -3.65 -1.08 -12.89
C PRO A 93 -3.16 -1.69 -11.56
N PRO A 94 -3.90 -1.65 -10.43
CA PRO A 94 -3.49 -2.33 -9.21
C PRO A 94 -3.23 -3.82 -9.37
N VAL A 95 -4.12 -4.55 -10.06
CA VAL A 95 -3.94 -5.98 -10.31
C VAL A 95 -2.71 -6.22 -11.18
N VAL A 96 -2.52 -5.45 -12.25
CA VAL A 96 -1.36 -5.59 -13.14
C VAL A 96 -0.04 -5.32 -12.41
N LEU A 97 0.04 -4.21 -11.67
CA LEU A 97 1.26 -3.87 -10.92
C LEU A 97 1.56 -4.90 -9.82
N SER A 98 0.54 -5.39 -9.14
CA SER A 98 0.66 -6.48 -8.16
C SER A 98 1.19 -7.76 -8.79
N THR A 99 0.66 -8.16 -9.94
CA THR A 99 1.11 -9.36 -10.65
C THR A 99 2.54 -9.21 -11.16
N ILE A 100 2.91 -8.03 -11.67
CA ILE A 100 4.29 -7.76 -12.11
C ILE A 100 5.27 -7.89 -10.93
N TRP A 101 4.95 -7.28 -9.78
CA TRP A 101 5.80 -7.40 -8.60
C TRP A 101 5.88 -8.85 -8.13
N PHE A 102 4.75 -9.54 -8.03
CA PHE A 102 4.71 -10.96 -7.67
C PHE A 102 5.60 -11.81 -8.57
N LEU A 103 5.46 -11.70 -9.90
CA LEU A 103 6.23 -12.49 -10.85
C LEU A 103 7.73 -12.14 -10.79
N ALA A 104 8.08 -10.85 -10.68
CA ALA A 104 9.46 -10.43 -10.54
C ALA A 104 10.11 -10.99 -9.27
N SER A 105 9.39 -10.96 -8.14
CA SER A 105 9.84 -11.56 -6.89
C SER A 105 9.96 -13.08 -6.98
N PHE A 106 9.01 -13.77 -7.61
CA PHE A 106 9.05 -15.22 -7.78
C PHE A 106 10.20 -15.68 -8.68
N ILE A 107 10.47 -14.97 -9.77
CA ILE A 107 11.48 -15.36 -10.76
C ILE A 107 12.89 -15.02 -10.26
N CYS A 108 13.09 -13.84 -9.67
CA CYS A 108 14.43 -13.35 -9.34
C CYS A 108 14.81 -13.55 -7.87
N LEU A 109 13.87 -13.40 -6.93
CA LEU A 109 14.18 -13.28 -5.50
C LEU A 109 14.06 -14.59 -4.72
N THR A 110 13.77 -15.69 -5.41
CA THR A 110 13.69 -17.01 -4.80
C THR A 110 15.05 -17.49 -4.27
N PRO A 111 15.06 -18.40 -3.28
CA PRO A 111 16.28 -18.93 -2.69
C PRO A 111 17.22 -19.55 -3.73
N SER A 112 18.51 -19.32 -3.55
CA SER A 112 19.59 -20.01 -4.25
C SER A 112 20.65 -20.42 -3.24
N GLU A 113 21.53 -21.36 -3.59
CA GLU A 113 22.61 -21.80 -2.69
C GLU A 113 23.46 -20.62 -2.19
N TYR A 114 23.82 -19.70 -3.09
CA TYR A 114 24.58 -18.49 -2.76
C TYR A 114 23.84 -17.56 -1.79
N LYS A 115 22.55 -17.29 -2.03
CA LYS A 115 21.69 -16.48 -1.16
C LYS A 115 21.57 -17.13 0.23
N THR A 116 21.35 -18.44 0.23
CA THR A 116 21.16 -19.24 1.46
C THR A 116 22.36 -19.11 2.38
N GLU A 117 23.57 -19.32 1.84
CA GLU A 117 24.81 -19.20 2.61
C GLU A 117 25.13 -17.76 2.99
N TYR A 118 24.82 -16.78 2.12
CA TYR A 118 25.09 -15.36 2.40
C TYR A 118 24.41 -14.89 3.70
N MET A 119 23.14 -15.25 3.92
CA MET A 119 22.37 -14.84 5.09
C MET A 119 22.49 -15.79 6.29
N ARG A 120 23.04 -17.00 6.10
CA ARG A 120 23.01 -18.10 7.09
C ARG A 120 23.52 -17.70 8.46
N ASP A 121 24.73 -17.17 8.54
CA ASP A 121 25.37 -16.85 9.83
C ASP A 121 24.59 -15.78 10.61
N GLN A 122 24.06 -14.77 9.91
CA GLN A 122 23.29 -13.70 10.56
C GLN A 122 21.95 -14.23 11.06
N VAL A 123 21.25 -15.02 10.26
CA VAL A 123 19.96 -15.59 10.65
C VAL A 123 20.13 -16.57 11.82
N MET A 124 21.16 -17.41 11.79
CA MET A 124 21.47 -18.35 12.86
C MET A 124 21.82 -17.61 14.16
N GLN A 125 22.64 -16.56 14.12
CA GLN A 125 23.05 -15.82 15.31
C GLN A 125 21.93 -15.00 15.95
N LEU A 126 21.06 -14.38 15.13
CA LEU A 126 20.03 -13.45 15.61
C LEU A 126 18.68 -14.13 15.89
N TYR A 127 18.32 -15.15 15.11
CA TYR A 127 17.01 -15.79 15.15
C TYR A 127 17.07 -17.27 15.52
N ASN A 128 18.27 -17.86 15.62
CA ASN A 128 18.47 -19.28 15.94
C ASN A 128 17.75 -20.23 14.95
N ASP A 129 17.69 -19.84 13.68
CA ASP A 129 17.16 -20.63 12.57
C ASP A 129 18.23 -20.82 11.45
N ASP A 130 18.08 -21.87 10.63
CA ASP A 130 18.98 -22.17 9.51
C ASP A 130 18.30 -21.85 8.18
N THR A 131 18.86 -20.92 7.40
CA THR A 131 18.33 -20.48 6.09
C THR A 131 18.14 -21.63 5.10
N ARG A 132 18.86 -22.74 5.26
CA ARG A 132 18.71 -23.94 4.42
C ARG A 132 17.35 -24.64 4.59
N LEU A 133 16.69 -24.41 5.71
CA LEU A 133 15.41 -25.04 6.06
C LEU A 133 14.23 -24.06 5.97
N LEU A 134 14.51 -22.75 5.86
CA LEU A 134 13.50 -21.72 5.87
C LEU A 134 12.97 -21.42 4.47
N ALA A 135 11.68 -21.12 4.39
CA ALA A 135 11.09 -20.47 3.25
C ALA A 135 11.37 -18.96 3.29
N TYR A 136 12.08 -18.43 2.29
CA TYR A 136 12.43 -17.01 2.23
C TYR A 136 12.52 -16.48 0.80
N ILE A 137 12.55 -15.16 0.69
CA ILE A 137 12.98 -14.44 -0.51
C ILE A 137 14.09 -13.48 -0.14
N GLU A 138 15.02 -13.25 -1.06
CA GLU A 138 16.17 -12.39 -0.82
C GLU A 138 16.51 -11.59 -2.07
N VAL A 139 16.78 -10.30 -1.84
CA VAL A 139 17.47 -9.43 -2.78
C VAL A 139 18.93 -9.42 -2.38
N LEU A 140 19.82 -9.86 -3.26
CA LEU A 140 21.27 -9.82 -3.08
C LEU A 140 21.89 -9.14 -4.31
N TYR A 141 22.20 -7.85 -4.21
CA TYR A 141 22.64 -7.05 -5.36
C TYR A 141 24.03 -7.39 -5.85
N PHE A 142 24.92 -7.76 -4.92
CA PHE A 142 26.30 -8.09 -5.20
C PHE A 142 26.69 -9.34 -4.42
N PHE A 143 27.51 -10.17 -5.05
CA PHE A 143 28.16 -11.31 -4.41
C PHE A 143 29.61 -11.40 -4.89
N GLU A 144 30.45 -12.05 -4.10
CA GLU A 144 31.82 -12.36 -4.50
C GLU A 144 31.83 -13.74 -5.17
N ASP A 145 32.38 -13.78 -6.39
CA ASP A 145 32.61 -15.03 -7.11
C ASP A 145 33.78 -15.81 -6.49
N GLU A 146 33.98 -17.08 -6.90
CA GLU A 146 35.05 -17.96 -6.40
C GLU A 146 36.46 -17.34 -6.50
N ASN A 147 36.63 -16.39 -7.43
CA ASN A 147 37.87 -15.64 -7.66
C ASN A 147 37.98 -14.34 -6.82
N GLY A 148 37.09 -14.11 -5.85
CA GLY A 148 37.02 -12.88 -5.05
C GLY A 148 36.55 -11.65 -5.83
N LYS A 149 36.02 -11.83 -7.04
CA LYS A 149 35.54 -10.73 -7.89
C LYS A 149 34.09 -10.41 -7.53
N LYS A 150 33.82 -9.15 -7.17
CA LYS A 150 32.46 -8.65 -6.94
C LYS A 150 31.66 -8.68 -8.25
N THR A 151 30.63 -9.52 -8.29
CA THR A 151 29.72 -9.71 -9.43
C THR A 151 28.33 -9.16 -9.08
N ILE A 152 27.66 -8.60 -10.08
CA ILE A 152 26.32 -8.03 -9.95
C ILE A 152 25.29 -9.11 -10.22
N ASN A 153 24.34 -9.29 -9.30
CA ASN A 153 23.17 -10.11 -9.59
C ASN A 153 22.13 -9.27 -10.35
N ILE A 154 22.18 -9.36 -11.68
CA ILE A 154 21.32 -8.56 -12.57
C ILE A 154 19.83 -8.85 -12.32
N GLY A 155 19.46 -10.10 -12.01
CA GLY A 155 18.07 -10.48 -11.74
C GLY A 155 17.50 -9.75 -10.53
N ASP A 156 18.23 -9.77 -9.42
CA ASP A 156 17.86 -9.10 -8.18
C ASP A 156 17.87 -7.57 -8.32
N TRP A 157 18.81 -7.03 -9.09
CA TRP A 157 18.83 -5.61 -9.46
C TRP A 157 17.58 -5.18 -10.21
N ILE A 158 17.20 -5.93 -11.24
CA ILE A 158 16.00 -5.66 -12.03
C ILE A 158 14.75 -5.78 -11.16
N ALA A 159 14.63 -6.85 -10.38
CA ALA A 159 13.47 -7.05 -9.52
C ALA A 159 13.36 -5.97 -8.44
N GLY A 160 14.42 -5.75 -7.65
CA GLY A 160 14.43 -4.79 -6.55
C GLY A 160 14.32 -3.34 -7.03
N LEU A 161 15.30 -2.85 -7.78
CA LEU A 161 15.36 -1.43 -8.17
C LEU A 161 14.58 -1.13 -9.43
N GLY A 162 14.62 -2.02 -10.42
CA GLY A 162 13.99 -1.81 -11.73
C GLY A 162 12.46 -1.97 -11.70
N ILE A 163 11.94 -2.81 -10.81
CA ILE A 163 10.51 -3.12 -10.72
C ILE A 163 9.92 -2.63 -9.41
N CYS A 164 10.36 -3.15 -8.25
CA CYS A 164 9.73 -2.84 -6.97
C CYS A 164 9.78 -1.34 -6.65
N VAL A 165 10.99 -0.75 -6.66
CA VAL A 165 11.16 0.70 -6.39
C VAL A 165 10.43 1.55 -7.43
N GLN A 166 10.46 1.19 -8.71
CA GLN A 166 9.76 1.97 -9.75
C GLN A 166 8.25 1.95 -9.58
N ILE A 167 7.66 0.80 -9.24
CA ILE A 167 6.22 0.69 -8.93
C ILE A 167 5.88 1.59 -7.75
N MET A 168 6.68 1.56 -6.68
CA MET A 168 6.47 2.42 -5.52
C MET A 168 6.55 3.89 -5.87
N SER A 169 7.59 4.31 -6.60
CA SER A 169 7.79 5.69 -7.04
C SER A 169 6.64 6.17 -7.92
N LEU A 170 6.17 5.36 -8.88
CA LEU A 170 5.02 5.68 -9.73
C LEU A 170 3.74 5.88 -8.91
N CYS A 171 3.47 5.00 -7.95
CA CYS A 171 2.28 5.09 -7.11
C CYS A 171 2.34 6.32 -6.19
N LEU A 172 3.47 6.56 -5.52
CA LEU A 172 3.67 7.74 -4.66
C LEU A 172 3.58 9.04 -5.45
N PHE A 173 4.18 9.10 -6.65
CA PHE A 173 4.05 10.25 -7.54
C PHE A 173 2.59 10.52 -7.89
N THR A 174 1.84 9.48 -8.26
CA THR A 174 0.40 9.60 -8.57
C THR A 174 -0.39 10.10 -7.37
N ILE A 175 -0.13 9.58 -6.17
CA ILE A 175 -0.76 10.02 -4.91
C ILE A 175 -0.51 11.51 -4.69
N ILE A 176 0.75 11.95 -4.76
CA ILE A 176 1.14 13.33 -4.50
C ILE A 176 0.55 14.27 -5.56
N TYR A 177 0.70 13.92 -6.85
CA TYR A 177 0.21 14.73 -7.95
C TYR A 177 -1.32 14.90 -7.91
N CYS A 178 -2.05 13.79 -7.84
CA CYS A 178 -3.51 13.81 -7.79
C CYS A 178 -4.01 14.45 -6.50
N GLY A 179 -3.37 14.17 -5.36
CA GLY A 179 -3.68 14.80 -4.08
C GLY A 179 -3.53 16.32 -4.14
N PHE A 180 -2.40 16.81 -4.63
CA PHE A 180 -2.13 18.24 -4.74
C PHE A 180 -3.10 18.95 -5.68
N LYS A 181 -3.34 18.39 -6.88
CA LYS A 181 -4.30 18.96 -7.83
C LYS A 181 -5.73 18.99 -7.28
N THR A 182 -6.14 17.94 -6.59
CA THR A 182 -7.46 17.88 -5.94
C THR A 182 -7.57 18.94 -4.83
N TYR A 183 -6.54 19.08 -4.01
CA TYR A 183 -6.47 20.11 -2.96
C TYR A 183 -6.60 21.52 -3.55
N GLN A 184 -5.84 21.84 -4.61
CA GLN A 184 -5.92 23.13 -5.30
C GLN A 184 -7.34 23.41 -5.80
N LYS A 185 -7.97 22.45 -6.50
CA LYS A 185 -9.31 22.66 -7.07
C LYS A 185 -10.39 22.83 -6.00
N MET A 186 -10.29 22.13 -4.86
CA MET A 186 -11.25 22.29 -3.76
C MET A 186 -11.12 23.62 -3.00
N ASN A 187 -9.94 24.23 -3.02
CA ASN A 187 -9.69 25.53 -2.40
C ASN A 187 -10.05 26.70 -3.33
N ASN A 188 -10.19 26.46 -4.63
CA ASN A 188 -10.63 27.48 -5.59
C ASN A 188 -12.14 27.78 -5.47
N SER A 189 -12.48 29.06 -5.56
CA SER A 189 -13.83 29.61 -5.39
C SER A 189 -14.82 29.17 -6.48
N GLU A 190 -14.37 28.87 -7.70
CA GLU A 190 -15.25 28.45 -8.81
C GLU A 190 -15.95 27.10 -8.60
N LEU A 191 -15.32 26.15 -7.89
CA LEU A 191 -16.00 24.88 -7.55
C LEU A 191 -17.00 25.09 -6.39
N THR A 192 -16.82 26.14 -5.60
CA THR A 192 -17.69 26.50 -4.48
C THR A 192 -19.07 26.97 -4.96
N SER A 193 -19.14 27.57 -6.16
CA SER A 193 -20.39 28.05 -6.75
C SER A 193 -21.15 26.96 -7.52
N SER A 194 -20.48 25.95 -8.06
CA SER A 194 -21.10 24.89 -8.88
C SER A 194 -21.64 23.69 -8.07
N MET A 195 -21.07 23.39 -6.90
CA MET A 195 -21.50 22.24 -6.08
C MET A 195 -22.39 22.63 -4.90
N SER A 196 -23.35 21.77 -4.54
CA SER A 196 -24.13 21.94 -3.32
C SER A 196 -23.23 21.95 -2.07
N LYS A 197 -23.61 22.73 -1.05
CA LYS A 197 -22.88 22.81 0.23
C LYS A 197 -22.68 21.42 0.88
N ASN A 198 -23.67 20.54 0.78
CA ASN A 198 -23.60 19.19 1.34
C ASN A 198 -22.61 18.31 0.56
N THR A 199 -22.69 18.27 -0.77
CA THR A 199 -21.78 17.48 -1.62
C THR A 199 -20.33 17.95 -1.46
N ARG A 200 -20.11 19.26 -1.33
CA ARG A 200 -18.78 19.85 -1.09
C ARG A 200 -18.22 19.42 0.27
N ASN A 201 -19.01 19.53 1.33
CA ASN A 201 -18.58 19.14 2.69
C ASN A 201 -18.24 17.65 2.76
N LEU A 202 -19.05 16.80 2.12
CA LEU A 202 -18.79 15.36 2.04
C LEU A 202 -17.47 15.05 1.32
N ASN A 203 -17.24 15.62 0.13
CA ASN A 203 -16.00 15.40 -0.61
C ASN A 203 -14.77 15.90 0.15
N ARG A 204 -14.86 17.08 0.79
CA ARG A 204 -13.78 17.63 1.62
C ARG A 204 -13.46 16.72 2.81
N GLN A 205 -14.49 16.18 3.48
CA GLN A 205 -14.31 15.23 4.58
C GLN A 205 -13.62 13.95 4.10
N LEU A 206 -14.12 13.34 3.02
CA LEU A 206 -13.57 12.10 2.49
C LEU A 206 -12.13 12.28 2.00
N PHE A 207 -11.81 13.43 1.38
CA PHE A 207 -10.45 13.74 0.96
C PHE A 207 -9.49 13.96 2.13
N ARG A 208 -9.91 14.71 3.16
CA ARG A 208 -9.10 14.88 4.37
C ARG A 208 -8.84 13.55 5.07
N THR A 209 -9.86 12.69 5.13
CA THR A 209 -9.73 11.33 5.67
C THR A 209 -8.69 10.55 4.88
N LEU A 210 -8.79 10.58 3.54
CA LEU A 210 -7.86 9.89 2.65
C LEU A 210 -6.40 10.35 2.83
N ILE A 211 -6.15 11.65 2.97
CA ILE A 211 -4.79 12.16 3.25
C ILE A 211 -4.24 11.55 4.55
N ILE A 212 -5.01 11.57 5.63
CA ILE A 212 -4.58 11.07 6.94
C ILE A 212 -4.33 9.56 6.88
N GLN A 213 -5.24 8.80 6.25
CA GLN A 213 -5.09 7.36 6.04
C GLN A 213 -3.84 7.00 5.25
N THR A 214 -3.44 7.85 4.30
CA THR A 214 -2.29 7.60 3.42
C THR A 214 -0.97 7.98 4.09
N LEU A 215 -0.97 9.01 4.93
CA LEU A 215 0.24 9.46 5.62
C LEU A 215 0.82 8.36 6.50
N PHE A 216 -0.04 7.61 7.20
CA PHE A 216 0.40 6.52 8.07
C PHE A 216 1.22 5.45 7.32
N PRO A 217 0.68 4.70 6.34
CA PRO A 217 1.42 3.67 5.62
C PRO A 217 2.56 4.26 4.78
N VAL A 218 2.49 5.52 4.31
CA VAL A 218 3.66 6.16 3.67
C VAL A 218 4.85 6.24 4.62
N CYS A 219 4.64 6.68 5.86
CA CYS A 219 5.70 6.85 6.83
C CYS A 219 6.15 5.53 7.46
N THR A 220 5.24 4.59 7.70
CA THR A 220 5.52 3.37 8.48
C THR A 220 5.77 2.13 7.63
N MET A 221 5.35 2.12 6.36
CA MET A 221 5.47 0.98 5.45
C MET A 221 6.21 1.32 4.15
N PHE A 222 5.71 2.26 3.35
CA PHE A 222 6.24 2.51 2.00
C PHE A 222 7.64 3.12 2.00
N ILE A 223 7.88 4.19 2.77
CA ILE A 223 9.23 4.76 2.86
C ILE A 223 10.21 3.73 3.46
N PRO A 224 9.91 3.08 4.60
CA PRO A 224 10.82 2.10 5.18
C PRO A 224 11.11 0.89 4.26
N VAL A 225 10.11 0.32 3.57
CA VAL A 225 10.34 -0.76 2.60
C VAL A 225 11.17 -0.28 1.41
N GLY A 226 10.92 0.93 0.90
CA GLY A 226 11.75 1.52 -0.15
C GLY A 226 13.21 1.65 0.30
N LEU A 227 13.44 2.07 1.54
CA LEU A 227 14.79 2.11 2.12
C LEU A 227 15.40 0.72 2.28
N LEU A 228 14.62 -0.29 2.71
CA LEU A 228 15.11 -1.68 2.80
C LEU A 228 15.58 -2.23 1.46
N ILE A 229 14.96 -1.81 0.36
CA ILE A 229 15.34 -2.24 -0.99
C ILE A 229 16.53 -1.43 -1.51
N VAL A 230 16.64 -0.14 -1.18
CA VAL A 230 17.68 0.76 -1.73
C VAL A 230 18.98 0.74 -0.93
N LEU A 231 18.92 0.70 0.40
CA LEU A 231 20.10 0.79 1.27
C LEU A 231 21.13 -0.33 1.07
N PRO A 232 20.75 -1.60 0.79
CA PRO A 232 21.73 -2.65 0.51
C PRO A 232 22.59 -2.37 -0.74
N VAL A 233 22.12 -1.54 -1.70
CA VAL A 233 22.96 -1.10 -2.84
C VAL A 233 24.21 -0.37 -2.36
N PHE A 234 24.10 0.36 -1.26
CA PHE A 234 25.20 1.10 -0.62
C PHE A 234 25.89 0.29 0.49
N SER A 235 25.50 -0.97 0.68
CA SER A 235 25.96 -1.82 1.77
C SER A 235 25.69 -1.23 3.17
N ILE A 236 24.55 -0.51 3.30
CA ILE A 236 24.11 0.06 4.57
C ILE A 236 23.18 -0.93 5.26
N GLU A 237 23.59 -1.39 6.44
CA GLU A 237 22.85 -2.33 7.26
C GLU A 237 21.96 -1.61 8.28
N LEU A 238 20.70 -2.02 8.38
CA LEU A 238 19.75 -1.52 9.37
C LEU A 238 19.66 -2.42 10.61
N GLY A 239 20.30 -3.60 10.60
CA GLY A 239 20.20 -4.58 11.67
C GLY A 239 18.74 -4.86 12.04
N SER A 240 18.40 -4.97 13.32
CA SER A 240 17.03 -5.26 13.77
C SER A 240 15.97 -4.21 13.38
N PHE A 241 16.35 -2.98 13.02
CA PHE A 241 15.39 -1.97 12.54
C PHE A 241 14.73 -2.38 11.22
N SER A 242 15.33 -3.32 10.48
CA SER A 242 14.73 -3.85 9.26
C SER A 242 13.41 -4.58 9.48
N ASN A 243 13.09 -4.99 10.72
CA ASN A 243 11.82 -5.62 11.08
C ASN A 243 10.67 -4.62 11.30
N ALA A 244 10.98 -3.34 11.51
CA ALA A 244 9.96 -2.32 11.79
C ALA A 244 8.86 -2.26 10.72
N PRO A 245 9.15 -2.34 9.40
CA PRO A 245 8.11 -2.24 8.39
C PRO A 245 7.15 -3.41 8.43
N SER A 246 7.63 -4.64 8.67
CA SER A 246 6.78 -5.83 8.83
C SER A 246 5.84 -5.70 10.04
N MET A 247 6.34 -5.21 11.17
CA MET A 247 5.52 -4.95 12.36
C MET A 247 4.41 -3.92 12.06
N TYR A 248 4.75 -2.79 11.44
CA TYR A 248 3.75 -1.78 11.09
C TYR A 248 2.77 -2.25 10.02
N ALA A 249 3.22 -3.14 9.14
CA ALA A 249 2.39 -3.75 8.13
C ALA A 249 1.27 -4.60 8.75
N GLY A 250 1.56 -5.39 9.77
CA GLY A 250 0.54 -6.13 10.54
C GLY A 250 -0.47 -5.22 11.25
N MET A 251 -0.05 -4.03 11.71
CA MET A 251 -0.94 -3.07 12.37
C MET A 251 -1.77 -2.21 11.41
N TYR A 252 -1.35 -2.10 10.15
CA TYR A 252 -1.94 -1.17 9.18
C TYR A 252 -3.46 -1.36 8.98
N PRO A 253 -4.00 -2.58 8.77
CA PRO A 253 -5.44 -2.77 8.58
C PRO A 253 -6.28 -2.23 9.74
N ALA A 254 -5.83 -2.44 10.98
CA ALA A 254 -6.53 -1.97 12.18
C ALA A 254 -6.49 -0.44 12.28
N ILE A 255 -5.32 0.15 12.06
CA ILE A 255 -5.14 1.61 12.12
C ILE A 255 -5.94 2.31 11.02
N ASP A 256 -5.93 1.77 9.80
CA ASP A 256 -6.73 2.30 8.69
C ASP A 256 -8.23 2.31 9.02
N ALA A 257 -8.75 1.18 9.54
CA ALA A 257 -10.14 1.07 9.95
C ALA A 257 -10.51 2.10 11.05
N ILE A 258 -9.65 2.27 12.06
CA ILE A 258 -9.84 3.26 13.13
C ILE A 258 -9.91 4.68 12.55
N ILE A 259 -9.00 5.04 11.65
CA ILE A 259 -8.98 6.37 11.02
C ILE A 259 -10.28 6.62 10.25
N VAL A 260 -10.76 5.66 9.46
CA VAL A 260 -12.03 5.77 8.72
C VAL A 260 -13.21 6.03 9.65
N ILE A 261 -13.34 5.22 10.70
CA ILE A 261 -14.46 5.26 11.64
C ILE A 261 -14.50 6.61 12.37
N LEU A 262 -13.34 7.12 12.80
CA LEU A 262 -13.25 8.37 13.55
C LEU A 262 -13.40 9.63 12.68
N MET A 263 -12.93 9.60 11.43
CA MET A 263 -12.89 10.77 10.55
C MET A 263 -14.17 10.99 9.75
N ILE A 264 -14.93 9.93 9.44
CA ILE A 264 -16.18 10.04 8.66
C ILE A 264 -17.37 10.20 9.59
N ASN A 265 -18.14 11.29 9.40
CA ASN A 265 -19.23 11.65 10.30
C ASN A 265 -20.31 10.58 10.37
N ASP A 266 -20.68 9.95 9.26
CA ASP A 266 -21.72 8.92 9.25
C ASP A 266 -21.31 7.70 10.09
N PHE A 267 -20.08 7.17 9.91
CA PHE A 267 -19.58 6.06 10.72
C PHE A 267 -19.47 6.43 12.20
N ARG A 268 -18.88 7.60 12.50
CA ARG A 268 -18.75 8.09 13.87
C ARG A 268 -20.10 8.27 14.57
N ASN A 269 -21.10 8.83 13.87
CA ASN A 269 -22.41 9.08 14.46
C ASN A 269 -23.17 7.78 14.73
N VAL A 270 -23.01 6.77 13.88
CA VAL A 270 -23.56 5.43 14.13
C VAL A 270 -22.89 4.80 15.35
N LEU A 271 -21.55 4.81 15.41
CA LEU A 271 -20.80 4.21 16.52
C LEU A 271 -21.14 4.86 17.87
N PHE A 272 -21.21 6.19 17.92
CA PHE A 272 -21.53 6.94 19.16
C PHE A 272 -23.02 7.19 19.36
N CYS A 273 -23.91 6.50 18.63
CA CYS A 273 -25.37 6.63 18.74
C CYS A 273 -25.89 8.09 18.70
N ARG A 274 -25.24 8.98 17.93
CA ARG A 274 -25.67 10.37 17.79
C ARG A 274 -26.83 10.45 16.80
N LYS A 275 -27.99 10.89 17.26
CA LYS A 275 -29.18 11.11 16.41
C LYS A 275 -28.82 12.01 15.21
N ARG A 276 -29.15 11.57 13.98
CA ARG A 276 -29.11 12.45 12.80
C ARG A 276 -29.97 13.67 13.07
N LYS A 277 -29.38 14.88 13.02
CA LYS A 277 -30.17 16.11 12.98
C LYS A 277 -30.96 16.08 11.67
N VAL A 278 -32.24 15.74 11.74
CA VAL A 278 -33.18 15.91 10.63
C VAL A 278 -33.22 17.40 10.33
N VAL A 279 -32.58 17.82 9.24
CA VAL A 279 -32.78 19.16 8.70
C VAL A 279 -34.16 19.14 8.08
N ARG A 280 -35.16 19.63 8.83
CA ARG A 280 -36.48 19.97 8.27
C ARG A 280 -36.24 21.01 7.19
N GLY A 281 -36.37 20.61 5.92
CA GLY A 281 -36.47 21.56 4.83
C GLY A 281 -37.65 22.48 5.13
N GLN A 282 -37.40 23.78 5.16
CA GLN A 282 -38.46 24.77 5.16
C GLN A 282 -39.22 24.58 3.84
N LEU A 283 -40.39 23.93 3.89
CA LEU A 283 -41.41 24.15 2.87
C LEU A 283 -41.81 25.61 2.99
N SER A 284 -41.23 26.47 2.15
CA SER A 284 -41.79 27.77 1.87
C SER A 284 -43.14 27.54 1.20
N THR A 285 -44.21 27.74 1.96
CA THR A 285 -45.57 27.89 1.47
C THR A 285 -45.60 28.94 0.38
N ILE A 286 -45.76 28.51 -0.88
CA ILE A 286 -46.27 29.38 -1.95
C ILE A 286 -47.77 29.51 -1.66
N GLY A 287 -48.11 30.51 -0.85
CA GLY A 287 -49.48 30.96 -0.69
C GLY A 287 -49.86 31.80 -1.91
N SER A 288 -50.70 31.22 -2.73
CA SER A 288 -51.51 31.90 -3.75
C SER A 288 -52.28 33.07 -3.13
N ASN A 289 -52.00 34.29 -3.57
CA ASN A 289 -52.93 35.40 -3.48
C ASN A 289 -53.19 35.90 -4.91
N ASN A 290 -54.10 35.20 -5.59
CA ASN A 290 -55.05 35.83 -6.50
C ASN A 290 -56.39 35.76 -5.77
N ASP A 291 -57.01 36.90 -5.52
CA ASP A 291 -58.38 37.19 -5.95
C ASP A 291 -58.89 38.51 -5.35
N SER A 292 -59.49 39.31 -6.24
CA SER A 292 -60.33 40.51 -6.07
C SER A 292 -59.70 41.81 -5.58
#